data_AF-A0A6P0U692-F1
#
_entry.id   AF-A0A6P0U692-F1
#
_cell.length_a   1.000
_cell.length_b   1.000
_cell.length_c   1.000
_cell.angle_alpha   90.00
_cell.angle_beta   90.00
_cell.angle_gamma   90.00
#
_symmetry.space_group_name_H-M   'P 1'
#
loop_
_entity.id
_entity.type
_entity.pdbx_description
1 polymer ?
#
loop_
_entity_poly.entity_id
_entity_poly.type
_entity_poly.pdbx_seq_one_letter_code
_entity_poly.pdbx_strand_id
1 'polypeptide(L)'
;LKSRLRAKLVGYNLDEDRAITLEKVKNRADVKEVLQLADVYLDTYPSSSILSLVESLEMGLPVVVMEGKLARSQICSSLLRELEMHDLITESESAYIKLAVSLGTNAELRKQTNDLLKEKFAGKPSFLNSRSYGTKMGALFQKLFQNYLADALSESLRLRKINFIIFPDWSQSEEELYNDFAKVLTAIASHPEKAQITLLVDTSKISEEDADMALSSMVMNLMMEEELDVEEGPDISIIAELSQIQWEALLSRVQGKISFKYENEEAIPKINLEELTIYEVHNLLITRK
;
A
#
# COMPACT_ATOMS: atom_id res chain seq x y z
N LEU A 1 -41.75 -13.37 11.17
CA LEU A 1 -40.58 -14.20 10.77
C LEU A 1 -40.73 -15.64 11.27
N LYS A 2 -40.88 -15.86 12.58
CA LYS A 2 -41.06 -17.21 13.18
C LYS A 2 -42.12 -18.07 12.48
N SER A 3 -43.31 -17.52 12.26
CA SER A 3 -44.41 -18.19 11.54
C SER A 3 -44.07 -18.62 10.12
N ARG A 4 -43.30 -17.80 9.38
CA ARG A 4 -42.86 -18.11 8.01
C ARG A 4 -41.82 -19.23 7.97
N LEU A 5 -40.94 -19.29 8.97
CA LEU A 5 -39.94 -20.36 9.08
C LEU A 5 -40.60 -21.70 9.36
N ARG A 6 -41.53 -21.75 10.33
CA ARG A 6 -42.30 -22.97 10.65
C ARG A 6 -43.10 -23.47 9.44
N ALA A 7 -43.81 -22.58 8.76
CA ALA A 7 -44.55 -22.92 7.55
C ALA A 7 -43.63 -23.51 6.44
N LYS A 8 -42.38 -23.02 6.34
CA LYS A 8 -41.40 -23.59 5.41
C LYS A 8 -40.95 -25.00 5.79
N LEU A 9 -40.75 -25.29 7.08
CA LEU A 9 -40.39 -26.63 7.56
C LEU A 9 -41.49 -27.65 7.30
N VAL A 10 -42.74 -27.28 7.60
CA VAL A 10 -43.91 -28.12 7.31
C VAL A 10 -44.01 -28.42 5.81
N GLY A 11 -43.73 -27.43 4.95
CA GLY A 11 -43.66 -27.63 3.50
C GLY A 11 -42.59 -28.62 3.03
N TYR A 12 -41.58 -28.90 3.85
CA TYR A 12 -40.56 -29.93 3.64
C TYR A 12 -40.79 -31.21 4.46
N ASN A 13 -42.00 -31.41 5.01
CA ASN A 13 -42.35 -32.53 5.89
C ASN A 13 -41.46 -32.64 7.14
N LEU A 14 -41.01 -31.51 7.67
CA LEU A 14 -40.29 -31.43 8.94
C LEU A 14 -41.23 -30.92 10.04
N ASP A 15 -41.17 -31.57 11.20
CA ASP A 15 -41.88 -31.13 12.40
C ASP A 15 -41.48 -29.69 12.78
N GLU A 16 -42.48 -28.84 13.05
CA GLU A 16 -42.26 -27.42 13.35
C GLU A 16 -41.53 -27.20 14.67
N ASP A 17 -41.62 -28.15 15.61
CA ASP A 17 -40.95 -28.08 16.91
C ASP A 17 -39.43 -28.31 16.81
N ARG A 18 -38.93 -28.75 15.63
CA ARG A 18 -37.49 -28.87 15.37
C ARG A 18 -36.78 -27.52 15.20
N ALA A 19 -37.51 -26.43 15.00
CA ALA A 19 -36.94 -25.09 14.90
C ALA A 19 -37.30 -24.22 16.10
N ILE A 20 -36.32 -24.03 16.97
CA ILE A 20 -36.42 -23.18 18.15
C ILE A 20 -35.89 -21.79 17.77
N THR A 21 -36.73 -20.76 17.90
CA THR A 21 -36.28 -19.37 17.77
C THR A 21 -36.06 -18.77 19.15
N LEU A 22 -34.80 -18.46 19.46
CA LEU A 22 -34.43 -17.79 20.70
C LEU A 22 -34.84 -16.31 20.66
N GLU A 23 -35.17 -15.75 21.82
CA GLU A 23 -35.39 -14.31 21.97
C GLU A 23 -34.07 -13.54 21.86
N LYS A 24 -34.17 -12.26 21.53
CA LYS A 24 -33.00 -11.38 21.47
C LYS A 24 -32.35 -11.30 22.85
N VAL A 25 -31.08 -11.68 22.92
CA VAL A 25 -30.25 -11.52 24.13
C VAL A 25 -29.70 -10.09 24.25
N LYS A 26 -29.31 -9.68 25.46
CA LYS A 26 -29.03 -8.27 25.76
C LYS A 26 -27.68 -7.80 25.23
N ASN A 27 -26.66 -8.65 25.29
CA ASN A 27 -25.29 -8.29 24.98
C ASN A 27 -24.56 -9.44 24.25
N ARG A 28 -23.32 -9.18 23.80
CA ARG A 28 -22.51 -10.16 23.05
C ARG A 28 -22.03 -11.34 23.91
N ALA A 29 -21.82 -11.16 25.21
CA ALA A 29 -21.43 -12.28 26.08
C ALA A 29 -22.58 -13.30 26.16
N ASP A 30 -23.82 -12.83 26.30
CA ASP A 30 -24.99 -13.70 26.28
C ASP A 30 -25.14 -14.48 24.95
N VAL A 31 -24.75 -13.87 23.81
CA VAL A 31 -24.73 -14.57 22.51
C VAL A 31 -23.74 -15.73 22.54
N LYS A 32 -22.55 -15.52 23.12
CA LYS A 32 -21.52 -16.56 23.24
C LYS A 32 -21.98 -17.72 24.13
N GLU A 33 -22.65 -17.43 25.23
CA GLU A 33 -23.25 -18.47 26.09
C GLU A 33 -24.29 -19.30 25.32
N VAL A 34 -25.10 -18.66 24.48
CA VAL A 34 -26.04 -19.38 23.60
C VAL A 34 -25.31 -20.25 22.58
N LEU A 35 -24.23 -19.74 21.97
CA LEU A 35 -23.44 -20.51 21.00
C LEU A 35 -22.79 -21.76 21.62
N GLN A 36 -22.41 -21.71 22.91
CA GLN A 36 -21.86 -22.88 23.62
C GLN A 36 -22.87 -24.02 23.80
N LEU A 37 -24.18 -23.75 23.67
CA LEU A 37 -25.21 -24.78 23.72
C LEU A 37 -25.36 -25.54 22.39
N ALA A 38 -24.78 -25.03 21.30
CA ALA A 38 -24.89 -25.62 19.98
C ALA A 38 -23.81 -26.68 19.72
N ASP A 39 -24.13 -27.64 18.85
CA ASP A 39 -23.17 -28.67 18.38
C ASP A 39 -22.47 -28.27 17.08
N VAL A 40 -23.16 -27.57 16.18
CA VAL A 40 -22.68 -27.18 14.85
C VAL A 40 -23.29 -25.83 14.46
N TYR A 41 -22.47 -24.94 13.89
CA TYR A 41 -22.91 -23.69 13.28
C TYR A 41 -23.03 -23.84 11.76
N LEU A 42 -24.21 -23.53 11.22
CA LEU A 42 -24.48 -23.56 9.79
C LEU A 42 -24.44 -22.13 9.24
N ASP A 43 -23.38 -21.80 8.51
CA ASP A 43 -23.21 -20.46 7.93
C ASP A 43 -24.16 -20.22 6.74
N THR A 44 -24.58 -18.98 6.54
CA THR A 44 -25.54 -18.62 5.50
C THR A 44 -24.87 -18.24 4.18
N TYR A 45 -25.49 -18.62 3.06
CA TYR A 45 -25.05 -18.30 1.70
C TYR A 45 -26.17 -17.56 0.93
N PRO A 46 -25.87 -16.59 0.02
CA PRO A 46 -24.55 -16.10 -0.41
C PRO A 46 -23.99 -14.98 0.50
N SER A 47 -24.63 -14.74 1.64
CA SER A 47 -24.23 -13.70 2.59
C SER A 47 -23.94 -14.31 3.94
N SER A 48 -22.68 -14.31 4.33
CA SER A 48 -22.28 -14.72 5.66
C SER A 48 -22.03 -13.51 6.57
N SER A 49 -22.20 -13.72 7.88
CA SER A 49 -21.82 -12.76 8.92
C SER A 49 -20.46 -13.15 9.51
N ILE A 50 -19.44 -12.35 9.20
CA ILE A 50 -18.07 -12.55 9.71
C ILE A 50 -18.06 -12.59 11.24
N LEU A 51 -18.79 -11.67 11.88
CA LEU A 51 -18.80 -11.56 13.33
C LEU A 51 -19.37 -12.82 13.97
N SER A 52 -20.50 -13.32 13.45
CA SER A 52 -21.15 -14.53 13.97
C SER A 52 -20.31 -15.78 13.76
N LEU A 53 -19.60 -15.87 12.63
CA LEU A 53 -18.65 -16.95 12.38
C LEU A 53 -17.49 -16.90 13.39
N VAL A 54 -16.84 -15.75 13.55
CA VAL A 54 -15.71 -15.59 14.49
C VAL A 54 -16.14 -15.90 15.92
N GLU A 55 -17.32 -15.44 16.37
CA GLU A 55 -17.84 -15.76 17.69
C GLU A 55 -18.10 -17.27 17.87
N SER A 56 -18.59 -17.94 16.83
CA SER A 56 -18.80 -19.40 16.84
C SER A 56 -17.47 -20.15 16.94
N LEU A 57 -16.49 -19.77 16.12
CA LEU A 57 -15.14 -20.34 16.13
C LEU A 57 -14.44 -20.12 17.47
N GLU A 58 -14.61 -18.94 18.08
CA GLU A 58 -14.05 -18.61 19.40
C GLU A 58 -14.60 -19.52 20.51
N MET A 59 -15.87 -19.95 20.39
CA MET A 59 -16.48 -20.91 21.32
C MET A 59 -16.12 -22.38 21.00
N GLY A 60 -15.27 -22.61 19.98
CA GLY A 60 -14.90 -23.94 19.50
C GLY A 60 -16.01 -24.63 18.70
N LEU A 61 -17.07 -23.93 18.31
CA LEU A 61 -18.21 -24.51 17.62
C LEU A 61 -17.81 -24.90 16.18
N PRO A 62 -17.87 -26.19 15.79
CA PRO A 62 -17.65 -26.59 14.40
C PRO A 62 -18.58 -25.83 13.46
N VAL A 63 -18.02 -25.26 12.39
CA VAL A 63 -18.77 -24.47 11.41
C VAL A 63 -18.84 -25.18 10.06
N VAL A 64 -19.87 -24.90 9.26
CA VAL A 64 -19.96 -25.31 7.85
C VAL A 64 -20.11 -24.06 7.01
N VAL A 65 -19.13 -23.80 6.12
CA VAL A 65 -19.10 -22.63 5.25
C VAL A 65 -19.17 -23.06 3.79
N MET A 66 -19.96 -22.37 2.97
CA MET A 66 -19.95 -22.54 1.52
C MET A 66 -19.27 -21.35 0.85
N GLU A 67 -18.17 -21.61 0.16
CA GLU A 67 -17.44 -20.59 -0.61
C GLU A 67 -18.15 -20.27 -1.92
N GLY A 68 -18.24 -18.98 -2.25
CA GLY A 68 -18.73 -18.49 -3.53
C GLY A 68 -17.67 -17.75 -4.33
N LYS A 69 -18.08 -17.19 -5.48
CA LYS A 69 -17.20 -16.45 -6.39
C LYS A 69 -17.05 -14.97 -6.04
N LEU A 70 -17.91 -14.44 -5.18
CA LEU A 70 -17.90 -13.02 -4.79
C LEU A 70 -17.09 -12.85 -3.52
N ALA A 71 -16.44 -11.70 -3.36
CA ALA A 71 -15.67 -11.37 -2.15
C ALA A 71 -16.48 -11.61 -0.86
N ARG A 72 -17.74 -11.16 -0.82
CA ARG A 72 -18.66 -11.37 0.32
C ARG A 72 -18.87 -12.83 0.74
N SER A 73 -18.72 -13.76 -0.21
CA SER A 73 -18.88 -15.21 -0.01
C SER A 73 -17.54 -15.93 0.18
N GLN A 74 -16.43 -15.19 0.18
CA GLN A 74 -15.07 -15.72 0.37
C GLN A 74 -14.44 -15.28 1.68
N ILE A 75 -15.00 -14.29 2.39
CA ILE A 75 -14.37 -13.79 3.62
C ILE A 75 -14.31 -14.90 4.70
N CYS A 76 -15.40 -15.62 4.89
CA CYS A 76 -15.49 -16.66 5.92
C CYS A 76 -14.64 -17.89 5.61
N SER A 77 -14.56 -18.30 4.33
CA SER A 77 -13.62 -19.33 3.91
C SER A 77 -12.16 -18.86 4.06
N SER A 78 -11.87 -17.58 3.83
CA SER A 78 -10.52 -17.02 4.00
C SER A 78 -10.07 -17.05 5.48
N LEU A 79 -10.99 -16.79 6.42
CA LEU A 79 -10.71 -16.95 7.85
C LEU A 79 -10.43 -18.40 8.22
N LEU A 80 -11.20 -19.35 7.68
CA LEU A 80 -10.95 -20.77 7.90
C LEU A 80 -9.62 -21.24 7.30
N ARG A 81 -9.22 -20.72 6.13
CA ARG A 81 -7.89 -20.98 5.56
C ARG A 81 -6.77 -20.44 6.44
N GLU A 82 -6.91 -19.24 7.00
CA GLU A 82 -5.94 -18.66 7.94
C GLU A 82 -5.80 -19.51 9.22
N LEU A 83 -6.88 -20.18 9.64
CA LEU A 83 -6.86 -21.14 10.74
C LEU A 83 -6.41 -22.55 10.34
N GLU A 84 -6.12 -22.78 9.05
CA GLU A 84 -5.81 -24.10 8.47
C GLU A 84 -6.97 -25.12 8.61
N MET A 85 -8.21 -24.64 8.68
CA MET A 85 -9.44 -25.44 8.86
C MET A 85 -10.14 -25.69 7.51
N HIS A 86 -9.40 -26.25 6.54
CA HIS A 86 -9.88 -26.44 5.17
C HIS A 86 -11.11 -27.36 5.07
N ASP A 87 -11.20 -28.35 5.96
CA ASP A 87 -12.28 -29.34 5.97
C ASP A 87 -13.65 -28.76 6.34
N LEU A 88 -13.69 -27.50 6.82
CA LEU A 88 -14.92 -26.78 7.14
C LEU A 88 -15.45 -25.93 5.97
N ILE A 89 -14.74 -25.93 4.84
CA ILE A 89 -15.07 -25.15 3.64
C ILE A 89 -15.64 -26.08 2.57
N THR A 90 -16.75 -25.68 1.97
CA THR A 90 -17.45 -26.43 0.91
C THR A 90 -17.66 -25.57 -0.32
N GLU A 91 -17.74 -26.18 -1.51
CA GLU A 91 -17.84 -25.48 -2.79
C GLU A 91 -19.19 -25.68 -3.50
N SER A 92 -20.11 -26.43 -2.87
CA SER A 92 -21.44 -26.69 -3.42
C SER A 92 -22.45 -27.01 -2.31
N GLU A 93 -23.73 -26.80 -2.60
CA GLU A 93 -24.83 -27.13 -1.68
C GLU A 93 -24.80 -28.61 -1.26
N SER A 94 -24.50 -29.52 -2.19
CA SER A 94 -24.39 -30.95 -1.88
C SER A 94 -23.27 -31.24 -0.89
N ALA A 95 -22.11 -30.61 -1.07
CA ALA A 95 -20.98 -30.75 -0.15
C ALA A 95 -21.29 -30.14 1.23
N TYR A 96 -21.93 -28.97 1.24
CA TYR A 96 -22.40 -28.31 2.46
C TYR A 96 -23.33 -29.22 3.27
N ILE A 97 -24.35 -29.80 2.64
CA ILE A 97 -25.30 -30.71 3.29
C ILE A 97 -24.57 -31.95 3.83
N LYS A 98 -23.67 -32.55 3.04
CA LYS A 98 -22.91 -33.74 3.48
C LYS A 98 -22.05 -33.46 4.71
N LEU A 99 -21.36 -32.32 4.73
CA LEU A 99 -20.54 -31.92 5.86
C LEU A 99 -21.40 -31.61 7.10
N ALA A 100 -22.50 -30.86 6.92
CA ALA A 100 -23.45 -30.56 8.00
C ALA A 100 -24.02 -31.83 8.64
N VAL A 101 -24.42 -32.81 7.83
CA VAL A 101 -24.91 -34.11 8.32
C VAL A 101 -23.80 -34.89 9.02
N SER A 102 -22.58 -34.92 8.47
CA SER A 102 -21.45 -35.62 9.08
C SER A 102 -21.13 -35.06 10.46
N LEU A 103 -21.02 -33.74 10.60
CA LEU A 103 -20.83 -33.09 11.89
C LEU A 103 -22.03 -33.31 12.81
N GLY A 104 -23.27 -33.20 12.31
CA GLY A 104 -24.47 -33.41 13.13
C GLY A 104 -24.63 -34.83 13.68
N THR A 105 -24.11 -35.84 13.00
CA THR A 105 -24.32 -37.26 13.36
C THR A 105 -23.09 -37.95 13.94
N ASN A 106 -21.88 -37.39 13.77
CA ASN A 106 -20.64 -37.96 14.27
C ASN A 106 -20.08 -37.17 15.46
N ALA A 107 -20.32 -37.66 16.68
CA ALA A 107 -19.86 -37.01 17.90
C ALA A 107 -18.33 -36.97 18.05
N GLU A 108 -17.61 -37.97 17.52
CA GLU A 108 -16.15 -38.01 17.56
C GLU A 108 -15.55 -36.93 16.65
N LEU A 109 -16.07 -36.80 15.42
CA LEU A 109 -15.67 -35.75 14.49
C LEU A 109 -15.93 -34.35 15.08
N ARG A 110 -17.09 -34.14 15.72
CA ARG A 110 -17.38 -32.86 16.39
C ARG A 110 -16.36 -32.55 17.48
N LYS A 111 -16.05 -33.54 18.31
CA LYS A 111 -15.07 -33.38 19.40
C LYS A 111 -13.69 -33.04 18.85
N GLN A 112 -13.20 -33.79 17.87
CA GLN A 112 -11.91 -33.53 17.22
C GLN A 112 -11.84 -32.12 16.62
N THR A 113 -12.91 -31.69 15.93
CA THR A 113 -12.99 -30.35 15.34
C THR A 113 -13.02 -29.26 16.41
N ASN A 114 -13.77 -29.46 17.50
CA ASN A 114 -13.84 -28.54 18.64
C ASN A 114 -12.48 -28.39 19.34
N ASP A 115 -11.80 -29.50 19.60
CA ASP A 115 -10.49 -29.52 20.25
C ASP A 115 -9.45 -28.79 19.38
N LEU A 116 -9.45 -29.02 18.06
CA LEU A 116 -8.59 -28.32 17.11
C LEU A 116 -8.88 -26.82 17.06
N LEU A 117 -10.15 -26.41 17.01
CA LEU A 117 -10.53 -24.99 17.04
C LEU A 117 -10.03 -24.29 18.31
N LYS A 118 -10.17 -24.94 19.47
CA LYS A 118 -9.65 -24.42 20.74
C LYS A 118 -8.14 -24.26 20.72
N GLU A 119 -7.41 -25.21 20.16
CA GLU A 119 -5.97 -25.12 19.96
C GLU A 119 -5.59 -23.91 19.08
N LYS A 120 -6.23 -23.77 17.91
CA LYS A 120 -5.96 -22.64 16.99
C LYS A 120 -6.26 -21.30 17.65
N PHE A 121 -7.33 -21.19 18.43
CA PHE A 121 -7.68 -19.95 19.14
C PHE A 121 -6.77 -19.66 20.33
N ALA A 122 -6.26 -20.68 21.03
CA ALA A 122 -5.22 -20.51 22.05
C ALA A 122 -3.93 -19.90 21.45
N GLY A 123 -3.65 -20.21 20.17
CA GLY A 123 -2.58 -19.60 19.37
C GLY A 123 -2.78 -18.12 19.02
N LYS A 124 -3.91 -17.50 19.40
CA LYS A 124 -4.27 -16.09 19.10
C LYS A 124 -4.20 -15.76 17.60
N PRO A 125 -5.22 -16.17 16.83
CA PRO A 125 -5.26 -15.98 15.38
C PRO A 125 -4.95 -14.55 14.94
N SER A 126 -4.20 -14.42 13.84
CA SER A 126 -3.69 -13.13 13.35
C SER A 126 -4.81 -12.11 13.08
N PHE A 127 -5.96 -12.58 12.60
CA PHE A 127 -7.14 -11.75 12.31
C PHE A 127 -7.83 -11.17 13.56
N LEU A 128 -7.46 -11.63 14.77
CA LEU A 128 -7.89 -11.03 16.04
C LEU A 128 -6.87 -10.02 16.60
N ASN A 129 -5.70 -9.88 15.96
CA ASN A 129 -4.65 -8.97 16.40
C ASN A 129 -4.78 -7.60 15.73
N SER A 130 -5.57 -6.71 16.36
CA SER A 130 -5.80 -5.35 15.86
C SER A 130 -4.52 -4.52 15.74
N ARG A 131 -3.51 -4.74 16.60
CA ARG A 131 -2.23 -4.03 16.54
C ARG A 131 -1.44 -4.44 15.30
N SER A 132 -1.30 -5.74 15.04
CA SER A 132 -0.63 -6.23 13.83
C SER A 132 -1.34 -5.76 12.57
N TYR A 133 -2.67 -5.80 12.55
CA TYR A 133 -3.47 -5.27 11.45
C TYR A 133 -3.19 -3.77 11.24
N GLY A 134 -3.21 -2.97 12.31
CA GLY A 134 -2.92 -1.54 12.26
C GLY A 134 -1.52 -1.23 11.73
N THR A 135 -0.50 -1.97 12.14
CA THR A 135 0.87 -1.81 11.61
C THR A 135 0.93 -2.11 10.11
N LYS A 136 0.32 -3.21 9.65
CA LYS A 136 0.30 -3.58 8.22
C LYS A 136 -0.45 -2.54 7.39
N MET A 137 -1.62 -2.10 7.85
CA MET A 137 -2.41 -1.06 7.17
C MET A 137 -1.70 0.29 7.16
N GLY A 138 -1.05 0.68 8.25
CA GLY A 138 -0.29 1.92 8.34
C GLY A 138 0.84 1.98 7.32
N ALA A 139 1.62 0.89 7.19
CA ALA A 139 2.67 0.79 6.19
C ALA A 139 2.13 0.90 4.75
N LEU A 140 0.97 0.29 4.48
CA LEU A 140 0.32 0.41 3.17
C LEU A 140 -0.14 1.84 2.89
N PHE A 141 -0.74 2.53 3.86
CA PHE A 141 -1.14 3.93 3.70
C PHE A 141 0.05 4.85 3.51
N GLN A 142 1.15 4.64 4.24
CA GLN A 142 2.38 5.40 4.05
C GLN A 142 2.92 5.21 2.63
N LYS A 143 2.98 3.98 2.14
CA LYS A 143 3.42 3.68 0.76
C LYS A 143 2.51 4.31 -0.29
N LEU A 144 1.19 4.22 -0.12
CA LEU A 144 0.22 4.83 -1.04
C LEU A 144 0.36 6.35 -1.07
N PHE A 145 0.54 6.97 0.09
CA PHE A 145 0.70 8.41 0.19
C PHE A 145 2.05 8.88 -0.39
N GLN A 146 3.14 8.16 -0.13
CA GLN A 146 4.44 8.43 -0.74
C GLN A 146 4.38 8.33 -2.27
N ASN A 147 3.72 7.31 -2.82
CA ASN A 147 3.52 7.19 -4.26
C ASN A 147 2.70 8.35 -4.82
N TYR A 148 1.59 8.71 -4.17
CA TYR A 148 0.76 9.84 -4.57
C TYR A 148 1.55 11.15 -4.61
N LEU A 149 2.37 11.42 -3.59
CA LEU A 149 3.23 12.60 -3.56
C LEU A 149 4.30 12.55 -4.64
N ALA A 150 4.93 11.40 -4.87
CA ALA A 150 5.94 11.24 -5.90
C ALA A 150 5.35 11.47 -7.31
N ASP A 151 4.13 11.02 -7.55
CA ASP A 151 3.43 11.22 -8.83
C ASP A 151 3.03 12.70 -9.01
N ALA A 152 2.50 13.35 -7.97
CA ALA A 152 2.21 14.78 -8.00
C ALA A 152 3.46 15.64 -8.25
N LEU A 153 4.58 15.30 -7.60
CA LEU A 153 5.88 15.95 -7.83
C LEU A 153 6.43 15.65 -9.22
N SER A 154 6.17 14.46 -9.75
CA SER A 154 6.58 14.09 -11.12
C SER A 154 5.93 15.00 -12.15
N GLU A 155 4.65 15.33 -11.97
CA GLU A 155 3.94 16.28 -12.83
C GLU A 155 4.42 17.71 -12.62
N SER A 156 4.54 18.18 -11.37
CA SER A 156 4.89 19.59 -11.09
C SER A 156 6.33 19.93 -11.46
N LEU A 157 7.26 19.00 -11.25
CA LEU A 157 8.69 19.19 -11.55
C LEU A 157 9.08 18.63 -12.92
N ARG A 158 8.11 18.21 -13.74
CA ARG A 158 8.36 17.64 -15.08
C ARG A 158 9.41 16.53 -15.05
N LEU A 159 9.32 15.63 -14.07
CA LEU A 159 10.28 14.55 -13.92
C LEU A 159 10.22 13.60 -15.12
N ARG A 160 11.39 13.16 -15.58
CA ARG A 160 11.54 12.21 -16.68
C ARG A 160 12.14 10.91 -16.17
N LYS A 161 12.61 10.05 -17.08
CA LYS A 161 13.21 8.74 -16.75
C LYS A 161 14.48 8.90 -15.91
N ILE A 162 15.24 9.97 -16.14
CA ILE A 162 16.49 10.29 -15.46
C ILE A 162 16.34 11.68 -14.84
N ASN A 163 16.50 11.79 -13.54
CA ASN A 163 16.37 13.02 -12.77
C ASN A 163 17.65 13.19 -11.94
N PHE A 164 18.38 14.26 -12.23
CA PHE A 164 19.54 14.66 -11.45
C PHE A 164 19.20 15.89 -10.62
N ILE A 165 19.86 16.05 -9.47
CA ILE A 165 19.67 17.21 -8.61
C ILE A 165 20.97 17.95 -8.39
N ILE A 166 20.90 19.28 -8.33
CA ILE A 166 22.00 20.17 -7.97
C ILE A 166 21.58 21.16 -6.89
N PHE A 167 22.55 21.56 -6.08
CA PHE A 167 22.36 22.48 -4.95
C PHE A 167 23.28 23.70 -5.09
N PRO A 168 22.98 24.64 -6.00
CA PRO A 168 23.77 25.87 -6.14
C PRO A 168 23.82 26.71 -4.86
N ASP A 169 25.01 27.23 -4.56
CA ASP A 169 25.17 28.28 -3.57
C ASP A 169 24.86 29.65 -4.19
N TRP A 170 23.59 30.05 -4.13
CA TRP A 170 23.09 31.33 -4.63
C TRP A 170 23.69 32.58 -3.94
N SER A 171 24.51 32.41 -2.90
CA SER A 171 25.24 33.53 -2.28
C SER A 171 26.52 33.94 -3.03
N GLN A 172 26.97 33.13 -3.98
CA GLN A 172 28.14 33.42 -4.81
C GLN A 172 27.81 34.43 -5.92
N SER A 173 28.85 34.95 -6.58
CA SER A 173 28.65 35.86 -7.71
C SER A 173 28.06 35.13 -8.93
N GLU A 174 27.30 35.86 -9.75
CA GLU A 174 26.65 35.31 -10.96
C GLU A 174 27.69 34.71 -11.93
N GLU A 175 28.86 35.35 -12.08
CA GLU A 175 29.94 34.85 -12.93
C GLU A 175 30.53 33.53 -12.43
N GLU A 176 30.69 33.38 -11.11
CA GLU A 176 31.18 32.14 -10.51
C GLU A 176 30.17 30.99 -10.65
N LEU A 177 28.88 31.27 -10.40
CA LEU A 177 27.81 30.29 -10.58
C LEU A 177 27.67 29.88 -12.05
N TYR A 178 27.69 30.85 -12.98
CA TYR A 178 27.59 30.61 -14.41
C TYR A 178 28.64 29.61 -14.89
N ASN A 179 29.91 29.80 -14.52
CA ASN A 179 31.01 28.96 -14.99
C ASN A 179 30.85 27.48 -14.60
N ASP A 180 30.26 27.17 -13.45
CA ASP A 180 30.07 25.80 -13.02
C ASP A 180 28.73 25.22 -13.48
N PHE A 181 27.66 26.03 -13.50
CA PHE A 181 26.38 25.62 -14.10
C PHE A 181 26.52 25.34 -15.58
N ALA A 182 27.27 26.16 -16.32
CA ALA A 182 27.58 25.94 -17.72
C ALA A 182 28.09 24.51 -17.96
N LYS A 183 29.06 24.05 -17.17
CA LYS A 183 29.61 22.69 -17.29
C LYS A 183 28.55 21.61 -17.06
N VAL A 184 27.68 21.80 -16.08
CA VAL A 184 26.58 20.86 -15.79
C VAL A 184 25.59 20.84 -16.95
N LEU A 185 25.13 22.01 -17.39
CA LEU A 185 24.17 22.18 -18.47
C LEU A 185 24.69 21.62 -19.80
N THR A 186 25.95 21.90 -20.16
CA THR A 186 26.61 21.33 -21.34
C THR A 186 26.72 19.81 -21.24
N ALA A 187 27.07 19.26 -20.06
CA ALA A 187 27.18 17.82 -19.87
C ALA A 187 25.84 17.10 -20.04
N ILE A 188 24.75 17.62 -19.49
CA ILE A 188 23.41 17.03 -19.67
C ILE A 188 22.85 17.25 -21.07
N ALA A 189 23.13 18.39 -21.70
CA ALA A 189 22.71 18.68 -23.07
C ALA A 189 23.46 17.84 -24.10
N SER A 190 24.69 17.41 -23.78
CA SER A 190 25.49 16.49 -24.58
C SER A 190 25.21 15.00 -24.28
N HIS A 191 24.32 14.70 -23.33
CA HIS A 191 24.03 13.33 -22.92
C HIS A 191 23.25 12.56 -24.01
N PRO A 192 23.58 11.27 -24.29
CA PRO A 192 22.86 10.49 -25.30
C PRO A 192 21.36 10.36 -25.07
N GLU A 193 20.93 10.33 -23.80
CA GLU A 193 19.52 10.30 -23.37
C GLU A 193 19.02 11.69 -22.92
N LYS A 194 19.56 12.80 -23.44
CA LYS A 194 19.19 14.17 -23.02
C LYS A 194 17.68 14.42 -22.97
N ALA A 195 16.92 13.93 -23.95
CA ALA A 195 15.46 14.05 -23.99
C ALA A 195 14.74 13.34 -22.83
N GLN A 196 15.41 12.46 -22.10
CA GLN A 196 14.88 11.71 -20.95
C GLN A 196 15.39 12.23 -19.61
N ILE A 197 16.13 13.34 -19.61
CA ILE A 197 16.72 13.95 -18.41
C ILE A 197 15.89 15.14 -17.95
N THR A 198 15.68 15.23 -16.64
CA THR A 198 15.28 16.45 -15.94
C THR A 198 16.38 16.82 -14.95
N LEU A 199 16.89 18.05 -15.04
CA LEU A 199 17.78 18.62 -14.04
C LEU A 199 16.95 19.40 -13.01
N LEU A 200 17.06 19.00 -11.76
CA LEU A 200 16.40 19.65 -10.64
C LEU A 200 17.36 20.60 -9.95
N VAL A 201 16.93 21.85 -9.75
CA VAL A 201 17.75 22.91 -9.21
C VAL A 201 17.15 23.40 -7.89
N ASP A 202 17.83 23.14 -6.78
CA ASP A 202 17.42 23.67 -5.48
C ASP A 202 17.54 25.21 -5.45
N THR A 203 16.48 25.87 -4.97
CA THR A 203 16.43 27.33 -4.86
C THR A 203 16.54 27.81 -3.42
N SER A 204 17.13 27.00 -2.53
CA SER A 204 17.31 27.40 -1.13
C SER A 204 18.16 28.68 -1.05
N LYS A 205 17.69 29.69 -0.29
CA LYS A 205 18.32 31.01 -0.08
C LYS A 205 18.18 32.02 -1.23
N ILE A 206 17.36 31.75 -2.24
CA ILE A 206 16.98 32.71 -3.29
C ILE A 206 15.47 32.68 -3.50
N SER A 207 14.90 33.72 -4.11
CA SER A 207 13.50 33.68 -4.54
C SER A 207 13.33 32.81 -5.79
N GLU A 208 12.16 32.20 -5.98
CA GLU A 208 11.87 31.40 -7.18
C GLU A 208 11.98 32.24 -8.46
N GLU A 209 11.54 33.51 -8.41
CA GLU A 209 11.61 34.45 -9.54
C GLU A 209 13.06 34.78 -9.94
N ASP A 210 13.92 35.04 -8.95
CA ASP A 210 15.34 35.36 -9.23
C ASP A 210 16.11 34.12 -9.72
N ALA A 211 15.81 32.94 -9.17
CA ALA A 211 16.41 31.68 -9.62
C ALA A 211 16.01 31.35 -11.07
N ASP A 212 14.73 31.50 -11.42
CA ASP A 212 14.23 31.27 -12.77
C ASP A 212 14.83 32.24 -13.78
N MET A 213 14.98 33.52 -13.38
CA MET A 213 15.64 34.53 -14.20
C MET A 213 17.12 34.20 -14.44
N ALA A 214 17.86 33.81 -13.41
CA ALA A 214 19.27 33.41 -13.51
C ALA A 214 19.45 32.14 -14.36
N LEU A 215 18.57 31.15 -14.18
CA LEU A 215 18.58 29.93 -15.00
C LEU A 215 18.30 30.23 -16.47
N SER A 216 17.31 31.09 -16.75
CA SER A 216 16.96 31.48 -18.11
C SER A 216 18.11 32.22 -18.80
N SER A 217 18.78 33.14 -18.10
CA SER A 217 19.95 33.84 -18.66
C SER A 217 21.11 32.88 -18.94
N MET A 218 21.39 31.96 -18.02
CA MET A 218 22.41 30.92 -18.19
C MET A 218 22.14 30.05 -19.41
N VAL A 219 20.92 29.54 -19.56
CA VAL A 219 20.53 28.70 -20.71
C VAL A 219 20.62 29.48 -22.02
N MET A 220 20.14 30.72 -22.07
CA MET A 220 20.22 31.55 -23.29
C MET A 220 21.65 31.82 -23.72
N ASN A 221 22.55 32.14 -22.78
CA ASN A 221 23.95 32.36 -23.09
C ASN A 221 24.61 31.10 -23.67
N LEU A 222 24.34 29.94 -23.06
CA LEU A 222 24.86 28.64 -23.54
C LEU A 222 24.36 28.28 -24.94
N MET A 223 23.10 28.58 -25.26
CA MET A 223 22.56 28.37 -26.60
C MET A 223 23.32 29.21 -27.65
N MET A 224 23.73 30.44 -27.29
CA MET A 224 24.46 31.34 -28.18
C MET A 224 25.95 30.99 -28.28
N GLU A 225 26.59 30.62 -27.17
CA GLU A 225 28.03 30.40 -27.07
C GLU A 225 28.46 29.00 -27.58
N GLU A 226 27.65 27.98 -27.33
CA GLU A 226 28.02 26.58 -27.61
C GLU A 226 27.22 25.92 -28.74
N GLU A 227 26.40 26.67 -29.48
CA GLU A 227 25.50 26.17 -30.54
C GLU A 227 24.64 24.96 -30.09
N LEU A 228 24.25 24.94 -28.81
CA LEU A 228 23.51 23.83 -28.23
C LEU A 228 22.08 23.75 -28.78
N ASP A 229 21.76 22.61 -29.40
CA ASP A 229 20.40 22.29 -29.83
C ASP A 229 19.53 21.79 -28.66
N VAL A 230 18.59 22.64 -28.26
CA VAL A 230 17.65 22.45 -27.15
C VAL A 230 16.25 22.00 -27.57
N GLU A 231 15.91 21.92 -28.86
CA GLU A 231 14.54 21.54 -29.28
C GLU A 231 14.15 20.13 -28.78
N GLU A 232 15.11 19.22 -28.60
CA GLU A 232 14.96 17.91 -27.95
C GLU A 232 15.88 17.73 -26.73
N GLY A 233 16.09 18.82 -25.98
CA GLY A 233 17.02 18.89 -24.85
C GLY A 233 16.50 18.31 -23.52
N PRO A 234 17.35 18.33 -22.47
CA PRO A 234 16.93 18.02 -21.11
C PRO A 234 15.93 19.05 -20.60
N ASP A 235 15.06 18.64 -19.68
CA ASP A 235 14.22 19.57 -18.91
C ASP A 235 15.02 20.16 -17.75
N ILE A 236 14.62 21.35 -17.30
CA ILE A 236 15.16 21.98 -16.10
C ILE A 236 13.98 22.44 -15.26
N SER A 237 13.98 22.08 -13.98
CA SER A 237 12.92 22.45 -13.04
C SER A 237 13.53 22.93 -11.74
N ILE A 238 13.02 24.05 -11.24
CA ILE A 238 13.38 24.57 -9.91
C ILE A 238 12.63 23.82 -8.81
N ILE A 239 13.32 23.55 -7.70
CA ILE A 239 12.73 22.96 -6.51
C ILE A 239 12.50 24.07 -5.48
N ALA A 240 11.23 24.38 -5.25
CA ALA A 240 10.78 25.27 -4.17
C ALA A 240 10.91 24.59 -2.78
N GLU A 241 10.49 25.28 -1.72
CA GLU A 241 10.48 24.69 -0.37
C GLU A 241 9.60 23.43 -0.30
N LEU A 242 10.25 22.27 -0.14
CA LEU A 242 9.59 20.98 0.08
C LEU A 242 9.62 20.59 1.57
N SER A 243 8.52 20.02 2.05
CA SER A 243 8.49 19.33 3.35
C SER A 243 9.34 18.06 3.32
N GLN A 244 9.71 17.54 4.51
CA GLN A 244 10.50 16.32 4.63
C GLN A 244 9.90 15.13 3.88
N ILE A 245 8.57 14.95 3.92
CA ILE A 245 7.89 13.83 3.25
C ILE A 245 7.92 14.00 1.72
N GLN A 246 7.82 15.25 1.24
CA GLN A 246 7.95 15.53 -0.20
C GLN A 246 9.38 15.26 -0.69
N TRP A 247 10.39 15.57 0.13
CA TRP A 247 11.77 15.19 -0.16
C TRP A 247 11.94 13.67 -0.26
N GLU A 248 11.45 12.90 0.70
CA GLU A 248 11.50 11.43 0.63
C GLU A 248 10.84 10.89 -0.66
N ALA A 249 9.69 11.46 -1.02
CA ALA A 249 8.98 11.10 -2.24
C ALA A 249 9.78 11.49 -3.52
N LEU A 250 10.36 12.69 -3.56
CA LEU A 250 11.18 13.16 -4.68
C LEU A 250 12.42 12.30 -4.85
N LEU A 251 13.15 12.03 -3.76
CA LEU A 251 14.39 11.25 -3.78
C LEU A 251 14.18 9.84 -4.32
N SER A 252 13.00 9.24 -4.12
CA SER A 252 12.65 7.94 -4.73
C SER A 252 12.63 7.95 -6.27
N ARG A 253 12.65 9.13 -6.89
CA ARG A 253 12.65 9.36 -8.34
C ARG A 253 13.95 9.98 -8.86
N VAL A 254 14.91 10.32 -7.98
CA VAL A 254 16.18 10.97 -8.33
C VAL A 254 17.31 9.95 -8.39
N GLN A 255 18.09 9.97 -9.48
CA GLN A 255 19.18 9.02 -9.71
C GLN A 255 20.48 9.43 -9.01
N GLY A 256 20.66 10.71 -8.76
CA GLY A 256 21.81 11.20 -8.01
C GLY A 256 21.97 12.70 -8.00
N LYS A 257 22.92 13.14 -7.19
CA LYS A 257 23.34 14.54 -7.07
C LYS A 257 24.52 14.78 -8.01
N ILE A 258 24.47 15.85 -8.80
CA ILE A 258 25.65 16.30 -9.55
C ILE A 258 26.44 17.28 -8.67
N SER A 259 27.69 16.96 -8.35
CA SER A 259 28.55 17.83 -7.56
C SER A 259 29.34 18.80 -8.43
N PHE A 260 29.54 20.02 -7.93
CA PHE A 260 30.33 21.08 -8.55
C PHE A 260 30.90 21.99 -7.45
N LYS A 261 31.68 23.01 -7.81
CA LYS A 261 32.56 23.72 -6.86
C LYS A 261 31.81 24.53 -5.79
N TYR A 262 30.71 25.17 -6.14
CA TYR A 262 29.97 26.09 -5.28
C TYR A 262 28.59 25.52 -4.94
N GLU A 263 28.58 24.52 -4.05
CA GLU A 263 27.35 23.89 -3.56
C GLU A 263 26.87 24.47 -2.22
N ASN A 264 25.55 24.59 -2.05
CA ASN A 264 24.92 24.96 -0.79
C ASN A 264 24.97 23.78 0.19
N GLU A 265 26.10 23.63 0.87
CA GLU A 265 26.34 22.55 1.85
C GLU A 265 25.36 22.55 3.02
N GLU A 266 24.59 23.63 3.28
CA GLU A 266 23.58 23.66 4.34
C GLU A 266 22.24 23.03 3.93
N ALA A 267 21.96 22.94 2.63
CA ALA A 267 20.78 22.25 2.11
C ALA A 267 20.95 20.72 2.17
N ILE A 268 22.19 20.25 2.06
CA ILE A 268 22.52 18.83 1.91
C ILE A 268 22.21 17.98 3.19
N PRO A 269 22.50 18.43 4.43
CA PRO A 269 22.30 17.63 5.65
C PRO A 269 20.86 17.55 6.13
N LYS A 270 19.96 18.42 5.66
CA LYS A 270 18.53 18.41 6.04
C LYS A 270 17.75 17.31 5.32
N ILE A 271 18.32 16.79 4.25
CA ILE A 271 17.73 15.82 3.35
C ILE A 271 18.58 14.56 3.49
N ASN A 272 17.99 13.36 3.48
CA ASN A 272 18.73 12.10 3.63
C ASN A 272 19.51 11.76 2.33
N LEU A 273 20.34 12.70 1.84
CA LEU A 273 21.09 12.63 0.59
C LEU A 273 22.31 11.70 0.69
N GLU A 274 22.65 11.20 1.88
CA GLU A 274 23.74 10.23 2.09
C GLU A 274 23.53 8.95 1.27
N GLU A 275 22.29 8.63 0.88
CA GLU A 275 21.96 7.48 0.03
C GLU A 275 22.03 7.78 -1.48
N LEU A 276 22.13 9.05 -1.89
CA LEU A 276 22.23 9.38 -3.32
C LEU A 276 23.62 9.11 -3.87
N THR A 277 23.67 8.59 -5.09
CA THR A 277 24.92 8.51 -5.85
C THR A 277 25.37 9.93 -6.22
N ILE A 278 26.63 10.25 -5.92
CA ILE A 278 27.24 11.53 -6.31
C ILE A 278 27.91 11.35 -7.67
N TYR A 279 27.51 12.19 -8.63
CA TYR A 279 28.09 12.27 -9.96
C TYR A 279 28.97 13.51 -10.07
N GLU A 280 30.22 13.32 -10.46
CA GLU A 280 31.03 14.41 -10.96
C GLU A 280 30.60 14.75 -12.39
N VAL A 281 30.65 16.03 -12.78
CA VAL A 281 30.19 16.50 -14.09
C VAL A 281 30.78 15.70 -15.27
N HIS A 282 32.06 15.35 -15.19
CA HIS A 282 32.77 14.60 -16.23
C HIS A 282 32.34 13.12 -16.34
N ASN A 283 31.68 12.57 -15.32
CA ASN A 283 31.22 11.18 -15.30
C ASN A 283 29.81 10.99 -15.84
N LEU A 284 29.06 12.09 -16.08
CA LEU A 284 27.68 12.03 -16.57
C LEU A 284 27.56 11.39 -17.96
N LEU A 285 28.58 11.52 -18.80
CA LEU A 285 28.63 10.91 -20.14
C LEU A 285 28.96 9.41 -20.12
N ILE A 286 29.42 8.87 -18.98
CA ILE A 286 29.96 7.51 -18.85
C ILE A 286 28.91 6.55 -18.26
N THR A 287 27.78 7.05 -17.78
CA THR A 287 26.75 6.27 -17.08
C THR A 287 25.98 5.31 -18.00
N ARG A 288 26.65 4.22 -18.39
CA ARG A 288 26.05 2.95 -18.75
C ARG A 288 26.40 1.92 -17.68
N LYS A 289 25.40 1.49 -16.93
CA LYS A 289 25.09 0.06 -16.74
C LYS A 289 23.75 -0.11 -16.06
#